data_AF-A0A935CMI3-F1
#
_entry.id   AF-A0A935CMI3-F1
#
_cell.length_a   1.000
_cell.length_b   1.000
_cell.length_c   1.000
_cell.angle_alpha   90.00
_cell.angle_beta   90.00
_cell.angle_gamma   90.00
#
_symmetry.space_group_name_H-M   'P 1'
#
loop_
_entity.id
_entity.type
_entity.pdbx_description
1 polymer ?
#
loop_
_entity_poly.entity_id
_entity_poly.type
_entity_poly.pdbx_seq_one_letter_code
_entity_poly.pdbx_strand_id
1 'polypeptide(L)'
;MQPSSPTNTAAMAAPGQAEIAAAQERFQAFMHVPDLAAMLSFAVGEDEAGLDDLERTAAAHLAATEGDEATAIRQRLDGLRRIRIEDLPAARVVAAAMNAMSADERLLLIFETASESAGLMGLVAGTADEDLDRLEAAAEARIAAVSGEEAADLGRRLYALRAWRAAAQAARRTLAPLGDEGGRALVARLIAWIQTPDWPASQAFLTDHAGELVGEQGAAVLALLRMNNPDNRDIEQHIGLLAACRRLGIEAACKFNRQRGRQQAQEQALERLQHSPLGQAVSEFVEAEDDEAAALLQSQNLLITTDARETLQLLLDVTRQAGDAQAEARIAAAGAGARSAAGPPCARSSAVFPGGADCTWP
;
A
#
# COMPACT_ATOMS: atom_id res chain seq x y z
N MET A 1 -32.57 -66.71 10.51
CA MET A 1 -33.44 -65.53 10.66
C MET A 1 -32.55 -64.31 10.73
N GLN A 2 -32.45 -63.53 9.65
CA GLN A 2 -31.74 -62.25 9.62
C GLN A 2 -32.79 -61.12 9.66
N PRO A 3 -32.61 -60.07 10.48
CA PRO A 3 -33.54 -58.95 10.52
C PRO A 3 -33.29 -58.00 9.34
N SER A 4 -34.36 -57.71 8.59
CA SER A 4 -34.38 -56.71 7.53
C SER A 4 -34.37 -55.30 8.12
N SER A 5 -33.32 -54.53 7.85
CA SER A 5 -33.25 -53.11 8.21
C SER A 5 -34.23 -52.29 7.36
N PRO A 6 -35.05 -51.40 7.94
CA PRO A 6 -35.94 -50.54 7.19
C PRO A 6 -35.14 -49.48 6.42
N THR A 7 -35.37 -49.42 5.11
CA THR A 7 -34.86 -48.36 4.24
C THR A 7 -35.60 -47.07 4.57
N ASN A 8 -34.96 -46.20 5.35
CA ASN A 8 -35.53 -44.90 5.69
C ASN A 8 -35.27 -43.93 4.52
N THR A 9 -36.20 -43.88 3.56
CA THR A 9 -36.21 -42.87 2.50
C THR A 9 -36.73 -41.56 3.08
N ALA A 10 -35.86 -40.82 3.76
CA ALA A 10 -36.14 -39.45 4.15
C ALA A 10 -36.15 -38.60 2.87
N ALA A 11 -37.33 -38.13 2.46
CA ALA A 11 -37.45 -37.12 1.42
C ALA A 11 -36.78 -35.83 1.92
N MET A 12 -35.63 -35.47 1.34
CA MET A 12 -35.00 -34.18 1.60
C MET A 12 -35.93 -33.08 1.08
N ALA A 13 -36.48 -32.28 2.00
CA ALA A 13 -37.24 -31.10 1.65
C ALA A 13 -36.35 -30.17 0.81
N ALA A 14 -36.92 -29.59 -0.25
CA ALA A 14 -36.23 -28.57 -1.03
C ALA A 14 -35.85 -27.39 -0.11
N PRO A 15 -34.64 -26.81 -0.26
CA PRO A 15 -34.21 -25.67 0.55
C PRO A 15 -35.20 -24.51 0.40
N GLY A 16 -35.42 -23.79 1.49
CA GLY A 16 -36.33 -22.65 1.51
C GLY A 16 -35.76 -21.50 0.66
N GLN A 17 -36.63 -20.64 0.11
CA GLN A 17 -36.20 -19.45 -0.66
C GLN A 17 -35.23 -18.55 0.13
N ALA A 18 -35.38 -18.48 1.46
CA ALA A 18 -34.49 -17.73 2.33
C ALA A 18 -33.06 -18.33 2.38
N GLU A 19 -32.93 -19.66 2.37
CA GLU A 19 -31.63 -20.33 2.38
C GLU A 19 -30.88 -20.09 1.06
N ILE A 20 -31.61 -20.15 -0.07
CA ILE A 20 -31.06 -19.85 -1.40
C ILE A 20 -30.56 -18.40 -1.47
N ALA A 21 -31.33 -17.44 -0.94
CA ALA A 21 -30.93 -16.04 -0.90
C ALA A 21 -29.66 -15.81 -0.05
N ALA A 22 -29.57 -16.45 1.13
CA ALA A 22 -28.40 -16.35 1.99
C ALA A 22 -27.15 -16.99 1.37
N ALA A 23 -27.30 -18.13 0.69
CA ALA A 23 -26.23 -18.77 -0.06
C ALA A 23 -25.70 -17.88 -1.19
N GLN A 24 -26.62 -17.23 -1.91
CA GLN A 24 -26.27 -16.29 -2.97
C GLN A 24 -25.53 -15.06 -2.42
N GLU A 25 -25.97 -14.50 -1.29
CA GLU A 25 -25.29 -13.38 -0.63
C GLU A 25 -23.87 -13.77 -0.18
N ARG A 26 -23.70 -14.95 0.45
CA ARG A 26 -22.38 -15.49 0.81
C ARG A 26 -21.48 -15.70 -0.40
N PHE A 27 -22.02 -16.21 -1.51
CA PHE A 27 -21.27 -16.34 -2.75
C PHE A 27 -20.82 -14.97 -3.30
N GLN A 28 -21.69 -13.97 -3.29
CA GLN A 28 -21.32 -12.62 -3.72
C GLN A 28 -20.22 -12.04 -2.81
N ALA A 29 -20.35 -12.16 -1.49
CA ALA A 29 -19.32 -11.74 -0.55
C ALA A 29 -17.98 -12.44 -0.82
N PHE A 30 -18.01 -13.76 -1.02
CA PHE A 30 -16.84 -14.56 -1.36
C PHE A 30 -16.16 -14.10 -2.65
N MET A 31 -16.91 -13.68 -3.67
CA MET A 31 -16.37 -13.18 -4.93
C MET A 31 -15.72 -11.78 -4.83
N HIS A 32 -15.99 -11.03 -3.76
CA HIS A 32 -15.38 -9.71 -3.51
C HIS A 32 -14.12 -9.77 -2.63
N VAL A 33 -13.76 -10.94 -2.10
CA VAL A 33 -12.54 -11.13 -1.30
C VAL A 33 -11.27 -10.84 -2.14
N PRO A 34 -10.38 -9.91 -1.77
CA PRO A 34 -9.31 -9.49 -2.68
C PRO A 34 -8.18 -10.51 -2.85
N ASP A 35 -7.89 -11.32 -1.82
CA ASP A 35 -6.72 -12.20 -1.77
C ASP A 35 -6.92 -13.44 -0.86
N LEU A 36 -5.90 -14.29 -0.77
CA LEU A 36 -5.93 -15.52 0.04
C LEU A 36 -6.01 -15.26 1.56
N ALA A 37 -5.40 -14.20 2.07
CA ALA A 37 -5.44 -13.89 3.50
C ALA A 37 -6.85 -13.45 3.93
N ALA A 38 -7.49 -12.60 3.11
CA ALA A 38 -8.88 -12.23 3.29
C ALA A 38 -9.82 -13.45 3.11
N MET A 39 -9.48 -14.40 2.24
CA MET A 39 -10.23 -15.64 2.07
C MET A 39 -10.13 -16.56 3.29
N LEU A 40 -8.95 -16.66 3.91
CA LEU A 40 -8.78 -17.37 5.18
C LEU A 40 -9.61 -16.70 6.29
N SER A 41 -9.56 -15.37 6.38
CA SER A 41 -10.36 -14.63 7.36
C SER A 41 -11.87 -14.83 7.16
N PHE A 42 -12.34 -14.80 5.91
CA PHE A 42 -13.72 -15.13 5.56
C PHE A 42 -14.06 -16.57 6.00
N ALA A 43 -13.22 -17.55 5.68
CA ALA A 43 -13.46 -18.96 5.99
C ALA A 43 -13.44 -19.27 7.50
N VAL A 44 -12.65 -18.53 8.30
CA VAL A 44 -12.64 -18.66 9.77
C VAL A 44 -13.99 -18.24 10.38
N GLY A 45 -14.68 -17.27 9.76
CA GLY A 45 -16.00 -16.80 10.20
C GLY A 45 -17.16 -17.73 9.82
N GLU A 46 -16.96 -18.60 8.84
CA GLU A 46 -17.96 -19.59 8.41
C GLU A 46 -17.79 -20.91 9.14
N ASP A 47 -18.90 -21.57 9.46
CA ASP A 47 -18.88 -22.96 9.91
C ASP A 47 -18.70 -23.93 8.71
N GLU A 48 -18.50 -25.22 8.98
CA GLU A 48 -18.31 -26.22 7.92
C GLU A 48 -19.52 -26.31 6.97
N ALA A 49 -20.75 -26.12 7.49
CA ALA A 49 -21.95 -26.19 6.67
C ALA A 49 -22.07 -25.00 5.73
N GLY A 50 -21.71 -23.80 6.19
CA GLY A 50 -21.64 -22.57 5.39
C GLY A 50 -20.61 -22.67 4.28
N LEU A 51 -19.44 -23.26 4.55
CA LEU A 51 -18.42 -23.51 3.54
C LEU A 51 -18.86 -24.55 2.50
N ASP A 52 -19.50 -25.64 2.93
CA ASP A 52 -20.06 -26.64 2.01
C ASP A 52 -21.16 -26.06 1.11
N ASP A 53 -22.00 -25.18 1.66
CA ASP A 53 -23.05 -24.48 0.94
C ASP A 53 -22.50 -23.47 -0.08
N LEU A 54 -21.44 -22.75 0.30
CA LEU A 54 -20.71 -21.86 -0.58
C LEU A 54 -20.07 -22.61 -1.75
N GLU A 55 -19.36 -23.72 -1.48
CA GLU A 55 -18.74 -24.54 -2.54
C GLU A 55 -19.80 -25.07 -3.52
N ARG A 56 -20.95 -25.50 -3.01
CA ARG A 56 -22.07 -25.98 -3.84
C ARG A 56 -22.65 -24.87 -4.71
N THR A 57 -22.85 -23.69 -4.13
CA THR A 57 -23.38 -22.51 -4.83
C THR A 57 -22.42 -22.04 -5.91
N ALA A 58 -21.13 -21.95 -5.58
CA ALA A 58 -20.09 -21.57 -6.54
C ALA A 58 -19.93 -22.60 -7.67
N ALA A 59 -20.07 -23.90 -7.39
CA ALA A 59 -20.09 -24.94 -8.42
C ALA A 59 -21.30 -24.82 -9.36
N ALA A 60 -22.47 -24.45 -8.83
CA ALA A 60 -23.67 -24.20 -9.64
C ALA A 60 -23.48 -22.98 -10.57
N HIS A 61 -22.91 -21.89 -10.06
CA HIS A 61 -22.53 -20.72 -10.88
C HIS A 61 -21.50 -21.08 -11.93
N LEU A 62 -20.44 -21.81 -11.56
CA LEU A 62 -19.41 -22.27 -12.49
C LEU A 62 -19.99 -23.12 -13.64
N ALA A 63 -21.03 -23.90 -13.39
CA ALA A 63 -21.70 -24.70 -14.42
C ALA A 63 -22.61 -23.87 -15.34
N ALA A 64 -23.05 -22.69 -14.89
CA ALA A 64 -23.93 -21.79 -15.65
C ALA A 64 -23.17 -20.69 -16.41
N THR A 65 -21.88 -20.48 -16.09
CA THR A 65 -21.05 -19.40 -16.62
C THR A 65 -19.94 -19.95 -17.53
N GLU A 66 -19.55 -19.18 -18.55
CA GLU A 66 -18.44 -19.52 -19.46
C GLU A 66 -17.36 -18.42 -19.48
N GLY A 67 -16.21 -18.69 -20.12
CA GLY A 67 -15.16 -17.69 -20.35
C GLY A 67 -14.36 -17.28 -19.11
N ASP A 68 -14.04 -15.99 -19.04
CA ASP A 68 -13.15 -15.42 -18.01
C ASP A 68 -13.76 -15.49 -16.62
N GLU A 69 -15.07 -15.28 -16.50
CA GLU A 69 -15.79 -15.35 -15.22
C GLU A 69 -15.76 -16.78 -14.65
N ALA A 70 -16.01 -17.79 -15.48
CA ALA A 70 -15.87 -19.20 -15.07
C ALA A 70 -14.44 -19.53 -14.61
N THR A 71 -13.43 -18.95 -15.28
CA THR A 71 -12.03 -19.12 -14.89
C THR A 71 -11.75 -18.48 -13.53
N ALA A 72 -12.26 -17.28 -13.28
CA ALA A 72 -12.13 -16.60 -12.00
C ALA A 72 -12.81 -17.37 -10.85
N ILE A 73 -14.04 -17.86 -11.07
CA ILE A 73 -14.77 -18.68 -10.07
C ILE A 73 -13.96 -19.95 -9.74
N ARG A 74 -13.43 -20.64 -10.75
CA ARG A 74 -12.63 -21.86 -10.56
C ARG A 74 -11.37 -21.60 -9.74
N GLN A 75 -10.60 -20.58 -10.09
CA GLN A 75 -9.38 -20.21 -9.37
C GLN A 75 -9.66 -19.90 -7.89
N ARG A 76 -10.75 -19.19 -7.61
CA ARG A 76 -11.13 -18.85 -6.23
C ARG A 76 -11.60 -20.06 -5.45
N LEU A 77 -12.38 -20.96 -6.06
CA LEU A 77 -12.79 -22.21 -5.42
C LEU A 77 -11.59 -23.11 -5.10
N ASP A 78 -10.62 -23.20 -6.01
CA ASP A 78 -9.39 -23.97 -5.77
C ASP A 78 -8.57 -23.36 -4.63
N GLY A 79 -8.50 -22.02 -4.57
CA GLY A 79 -7.92 -21.29 -3.44
C GLY A 79 -8.61 -21.58 -2.10
N LEU A 80 -9.95 -21.56 -2.06
CA LEU A 80 -10.74 -21.84 -0.87
C LEU A 80 -10.52 -23.27 -0.37
N ARG A 81 -10.54 -24.24 -1.29
CA ARG A 81 -10.29 -25.66 -0.96
C ARG A 81 -8.91 -25.89 -0.40
N ARG A 82 -7.90 -25.24 -1.00
CA ARG A 82 -6.53 -25.28 -0.49
C ARG A 82 -6.46 -24.75 0.94
N ILE A 83 -7.00 -23.54 1.19
CA ILE A 83 -7.06 -22.92 2.52
C ILE A 83 -7.78 -23.83 3.52
N ARG A 84 -8.91 -24.42 3.13
CA ARG A 84 -9.72 -25.29 4.00
C ARG A 84 -8.94 -26.52 4.49
N ILE A 85 -8.09 -27.08 3.62
CA ILE A 85 -7.29 -28.27 3.94
C ILE A 85 -6.01 -27.90 4.71
N GLU A 86 -5.30 -26.87 4.24
CA GLU A 86 -3.95 -26.54 4.72
C GLU A 86 -3.98 -25.64 5.97
N ASP A 87 -4.77 -24.57 5.94
CA ASP A 87 -4.60 -23.42 6.85
C ASP A 87 -5.76 -23.25 7.85
N LEU A 88 -6.99 -23.54 7.43
CA LEU A 88 -8.20 -23.28 8.20
C LEU A 88 -8.24 -23.99 9.57
N PRO A 89 -7.81 -25.25 9.73
CA PRO A 89 -7.80 -25.90 11.05
C PRO A 89 -6.90 -25.16 12.05
N ALA A 90 -5.70 -24.76 11.64
CA ALA A 90 -4.78 -24.01 12.48
C ALA A 90 -5.32 -22.62 12.79
N ALA A 91 -5.85 -21.91 11.78
CA ALA A 91 -6.43 -20.59 11.94
C ALA A 91 -7.64 -20.60 12.89
N ARG A 92 -8.51 -21.62 12.83
CA ARG A 92 -9.64 -21.75 13.77
C ARG A 92 -9.20 -22.03 15.20
N VAL A 93 -8.12 -22.80 15.40
CA VAL A 93 -7.55 -23.00 16.75
C VAL A 93 -7.04 -21.68 17.31
N VAL A 94 -6.32 -20.89 16.50
CA VAL A 94 -5.86 -19.55 16.90
C VAL A 94 -7.03 -18.62 17.18
N ALA A 95 -8.03 -18.57 16.30
CA ALA A 95 -9.22 -17.73 16.49
C ALA A 95 -10.01 -18.12 17.75
N ALA A 96 -10.19 -19.43 18.00
CA ALA A 96 -10.82 -19.93 19.22
C ALA A 96 -10.03 -19.55 20.47
N ALA A 97 -8.69 -19.65 20.43
CA ALA A 97 -7.83 -19.20 21.53
C ALA A 97 -7.98 -17.68 21.78
N MET A 98 -7.94 -16.87 20.72
CA MET A 98 -8.14 -15.41 20.83
C MET A 98 -9.52 -15.02 21.36
N ASN A 99 -10.56 -15.77 20.97
CA ASN A 99 -11.92 -15.55 21.47
C ASN A 99 -12.09 -15.97 22.93
N ALA A 100 -11.30 -16.94 23.40
CA ALA A 100 -11.28 -17.36 24.80
C ALA A 100 -10.51 -16.38 25.70
N MET A 101 -9.58 -15.59 25.15
CA MET A 101 -8.84 -14.56 25.87
C MET A 101 -9.77 -13.42 26.31
N SER A 102 -9.46 -12.80 27.45
CA SER A 102 -10.04 -11.53 27.86
C SER A 102 -9.63 -10.40 26.89
N ALA A 103 -10.36 -9.27 26.93
CA ALA A 103 -10.00 -8.11 26.12
C ALA A 103 -8.59 -7.59 26.44
N ASP A 104 -8.21 -7.58 27.71
CA ASP A 104 -6.91 -7.11 28.18
C ASP A 104 -5.77 -8.03 27.71
N GLU A 105 -5.97 -9.35 27.75
CA GLU A 105 -5.00 -10.32 27.21
C GLU A 105 -4.83 -10.19 25.69
N ARG A 106 -5.92 -9.94 24.95
CA ARG A 106 -5.83 -9.67 23.51
C ARG A 106 -5.03 -8.40 23.21
N LEU A 107 -5.28 -7.31 23.94
CA LEU A 107 -4.53 -6.06 23.78
C LEU A 107 -3.05 -6.25 24.10
N LEU A 108 -2.73 -6.99 25.16
CA LEU A 108 -1.34 -7.31 25.51
C LEU A 108 -0.67 -8.12 24.40
N LEU A 109 -1.34 -9.12 23.84
CA LEU A 109 -0.81 -9.90 22.71
C LEU A 109 -0.58 -9.03 21.47
N ILE A 110 -1.50 -8.12 21.14
CA ILE A 110 -1.33 -7.17 20.02
C ILE A 110 -0.12 -6.26 20.27
N PHE A 111 0.06 -5.76 21.49
CA PHE A 111 1.23 -4.97 21.88
C PHE A 111 2.55 -5.76 21.78
N GLU A 112 2.58 -7.01 22.26
CA GLU A 112 3.75 -7.89 22.20
C GLU A 112 4.11 -8.31 20.76
N THR A 113 3.17 -8.26 19.83
CA THR A 113 3.39 -8.60 18.42
C THR A 113 3.66 -7.36 17.54
N ALA A 114 3.31 -6.16 18.00
CA ALA A 114 3.64 -4.90 17.33
C ALA A 114 5.15 -4.63 17.42
N SER A 115 5.90 -5.14 16.44
CA SER A 115 7.34 -4.94 16.29
C SER A 115 7.70 -3.56 15.72
N GLU A 116 6.74 -2.91 15.05
CA GLU A 116 6.95 -1.66 14.33
C GLU A 116 6.14 -0.51 14.93
N SER A 117 6.66 0.71 14.74
CA SER A 117 6.00 1.94 15.20
C SER A 117 4.59 2.10 14.62
N ALA A 118 4.36 1.62 13.38
CA ALA A 118 3.06 1.59 12.72
C ALA A 118 2.00 0.80 13.49
N GLY A 119 2.34 -0.40 13.98
CA GLY A 119 1.44 -1.23 14.77
C GLY A 119 1.05 -0.57 16.09
N LEU A 120 2.00 0.06 16.78
CA LEU A 120 1.73 0.79 18.02
C LEU A 120 0.90 2.06 17.79
N MET A 121 1.12 2.78 16.68
CA MET A 121 0.27 3.92 16.30
C MET A 121 -1.19 3.49 16.07
N GLY A 122 -1.40 2.40 15.32
CA GLY A 122 -2.74 1.85 15.08
C GLY A 122 -3.41 1.38 16.37
N LEU A 123 -2.65 0.75 17.26
CA LEU A 123 -3.14 0.33 18.58
C LEU A 123 -3.62 1.52 19.41
N VAL A 124 -2.87 2.62 19.46
CA VAL A 124 -3.29 3.84 20.17
C VAL A 124 -4.51 4.50 19.52
N ALA A 125 -4.60 4.50 18.19
CA ALA A 125 -5.72 5.10 17.49
C ALA A 125 -7.04 4.34 17.70
N GLY A 126 -6.98 3.00 17.74
CA GLY A 126 -8.14 2.12 17.83
C GLY A 126 -8.58 1.74 19.24
N THR A 127 -7.83 2.13 20.28
CA THR A 127 -8.09 1.70 21.67
C THR A 127 -8.56 2.87 22.52
N ALA A 128 -9.58 2.65 23.35
CA ALA A 128 -10.07 3.64 24.30
C ALA A 128 -9.00 4.00 25.35
N ASP A 129 -9.03 5.23 25.87
CA ASP A 129 -8.01 5.69 26.82
C ASP A 129 -7.99 4.84 28.11
N GLU A 130 -9.14 4.34 28.60
CA GLU A 130 -9.18 3.44 29.77
C GLU A 130 -8.58 2.06 29.47
N ASP A 131 -8.75 1.56 28.25
CA ASP A 131 -8.19 0.27 27.83
C ASP A 131 -6.66 0.38 27.63
N LEU A 132 -6.18 1.54 27.16
CA LEU A 132 -4.75 1.84 27.10
C LEU A 132 -4.12 1.90 28.51
N ASP A 133 -4.82 2.43 29.52
CA ASP A 133 -4.33 2.39 30.90
C ASP A 133 -4.17 0.96 31.41
N ARG A 134 -5.14 0.08 31.14
CA ARG A 134 -5.05 -1.34 31.52
C ARG A 134 -3.93 -2.05 30.78
N LEU A 135 -3.76 -1.77 29.48
CA LEU A 135 -2.67 -2.30 28.67
C LEU A 135 -1.30 -1.88 29.21
N GLU A 136 -1.11 -0.59 29.54
CA GLU A 136 0.16 -0.11 30.08
C GLU A 136 0.51 -0.82 31.40
N ALA A 137 -0.45 -0.98 32.31
CA ALA A 137 -0.25 -1.71 33.56
C ALA A 137 0.08 -3.20 33.32
N ALA A 138 -0.60 -3.84 32.39
CA ALA A 138 -0.33 -5.23 32.00
C ALA A 138 1.08 -5.40 31.38
N ALA A 139 1.48 -4.46 30.52
CA ALA A 139 2.81 -4.44 29.92
C ALA A 139 3.92 -4.23 30.98
N GLU A 140 3.71 -3.36 31.96
CA GLU A 140 4.64 -3.19 33.08
C GLU A 140 4.79 -4.45 33.92
N ALA A 141 3.67 -5.11 34.25
CA ALA A 141 3.68 -6.39 34.95
C ALA A 141 4.42 -7.47 34.15
N ARG A 142 4.21 -7.52 32.83
CA ARG A 142 4.92 -8.44 31.93
C ARG A 142 6.41 -8.16 31.89
N ILE A 143 6.83 -6.90 31.74
CA ILE A 143 8.24 -6.47 31.76
C ILE A 143 8.91 -6.87 33.08
N ALA A 144 8.22 -6.71 34.21
CA ALA A 144 8.74 -7.10 35.52
C ALA A 144 8.86 -8.62 35.71
N ALA A 145 8.05 -9.41 34.99
CA ALA A 145 8.05 -10.87 35.06
C ALA A 145 9.09 -11.53 34.15
N VAL A 146 9.56 -10.82 33.11
CA VAL A 146 10.59 -11.31 32.18
C VAL A 146 11.92 -10.60 32.43
N SER A 147 13.01 -11.09 31.82
CA SER A 147 14.35 -10.51 32.03
C SER A 147 15.18 -10.53 30.75
N GLY A 148 16.29 -9.79 30.73
CA GLY A 148 17.21 -9.76 29.60
C GLY A 148 16.71 -8.94 28.41
N GLU A 149 16.96 -9.46 27.21
CA GLU A 149 16.65 -8.77 25.94
C GLU A 149 15.14 -8.59 25.73
N GLU A 150 14.32 -9.57 26.12
CA GLU A 150 12.87 -9.50 26.03
C GLU A 150 12.30 -8.33 26.85
N ALA A 151 12.72 -8.18 28.11
CA ALA A 151 12.31 -7.06 28.96
C ALA A 151 12.72 -5.71 28.37
N ALA A 152 13.93 -5.63 27.79
CA ALA A 152 14.43 -4.40 27.16
C ALA A 152 13.62 -4.05 25.90
N ASP A 153 13.23 -5.05 25.10
CA ASP A 153 12.41 -4.84 23.91
C ASP A 153 10.99 -4.37 24.26
N LEU A 154 10.32 -5.07 25.18
CA LEU A 154 9.02 -4.66 25.69
C LEU A 154 9.06 -3.26 26.32
N GLY A 155 10.15 -2.92 27.03
CA GLY A 155 10.36 -1.58 27.57
C GLY A 155 10.44 -0.49 26.50
N ARG A 156 11.14 -0.74 25.38
CA ARG A 156 11.18 0.21 24.24
C ARG A 156 9.81 0.38 23.60
N ARG A 157 9.06 -0.72 23.43
CA ARG A 157 7.71 -0.68 22.86
C ARG A 157 6.74 0.09 23.76
N LEU A 158 6.78 -0.15 25.08
CA LEU A 158 5.95 0.58 26.04
C LEU A 158 6.26 2.09 26.03
N TYR A 159 7.55 2.45 25.92
CA TYR A 159 7.94 3.85 25.74
C TYR A 159 7.36 4.47 24.47
N ALA A 160 7.44 3.76 23.34
CA ALA A 160 6.87 4.22 22.07
C ALA A 160 5.33 4.34 22.14
N LEU A 161 4.63 3.37 22.75
CA LEU A 161 3.19 3.41 22.99
C LEU A 161 2.80 4.69 23.75
N ARG A 162 3.50 4.99 24.85
CA ARG A 162 3.29 6.19 25.66
C ARG A 162 3.52 7.48 24.89
N ALA A 163 4.57 7.53 24.07
CA ALA A 163 4.86 8.68 23.23
C ALA A 163 3.72 8.92 22.21
N TRP A 164 3.22 7.87 21.58
CA TRP A 164 2.09 7.97 20.64
C TRP A 164 0.78 8.36 21.34
N ARG A 165 0.49 7.81 22.52
CA ARG A 165 -0.66 8.19 23.33
C ARG A 165 -0.62 9.67 23.72
N ALA A 166 0.53 10.16 24.18
CA ALA A 166 0.71 11.57 24.52
C ALA A 166 0.50 12.49 23.30
N ALA A 167 0.99 12.10 22.13
CA ALA A 167 0.76 12.83 20.87
C ALA A 167 -0.72 12.84 20.47
N ALA A 168 -1.44 11.72 20.61
CA ALA A 168 -2.87 11.62 20.29
C ALA A 168 -3.69 12.52 21.22
N GLN A 169 -3.41 12.49 22.53
CA GLN A 169 -4.07 13.34 23.52
C GLN A 169 -3.77 14.82 23.31
N ALA A 170 -2.52 15.17 22.95
CA ALA A 170 -2.19 16.54 22.57
C ALA A 170 -3.01 17.01 21.36
N ALA A 171 -3.11 16.17 20.31
CA ALA A 171 -3.90 16.48 19.13
C ALA A 171 -5.39 16.67 19.46
N ARG A 172 -6.00 15.76 20.25
CA ARG A 172 -7.40 15.88 20.69
C ARG A 172 -7.65 17.17 21.47
N ARG A 173 -6.74 17.57 22.37
CA ARG A 173 -6.84 18.84 23.11
C ARG A 173 -6.77 20.07 22.17
N THR A 174 -5.91 20.04 21.17
CA THR A 174 -5.82 21.11 20.15
C THR A 174 -7.13 21.23 19.34
N LEU A 175 -7.83 20.12 19.12
CA LEU A 175 -9.07 20.08 18.35
C LEU A 175 -10.34 20.36 19.18
N ALA A 176 -10.29 20.18 20.50
CA ALA A 176 -11.44 20.35 21.38
C ALA A 176 -12.20 21.69 21.19
N PRO A 177 -11.54 22.85 20.98
CA PRO A 177 -12.26 24.12 20.76
C PRO A 177 -13.10 24.17 19.48
N LEU A 178 -12.83 23.31 18.49
CA LEU A 178 -13.60 23.24 17.24
C LEU A 178 -14.94 22.52 17.41
N GLY A 179 -15.09 21.71 18.47
CA GLY A 179 -16.19 20.76 18.62
C GLY A 179 -16.18 19.67 17.54
N ASP A 180 -17.12 18.72 17.64
CA ASP A 180 -17.15 17.56 16.75
C ASP A 180 -17.44 17.93 15.29
N GLU A 181 -18.33 18.90 15.06
CA GLU A 181 -18.68 19.35 13.71
C GLU A 181 -17.51 20.09 13.04
N GLY A 182 -16.88 21.03 13.74
CA GLY A 182 -15.70 21.74 13.24
C GLY A 182 -14.51 20.80 13.01
N GLY A 183 -14.31 19.83 13.90
CA GLY A 183 -13.32 18.76 13.73
C GLY A 183 -13.58 17.93 12.47
N ARG A 184 -14.81 17.45 12.26
CA ARG A 184 -15.18 16.68 11.05
C ARG A 184 -15.01 17.49 9.76
N ALA A 185 -15.40 18.77 9.76
CA ALA A 185 -15.23 19.64 8.60
C ALA A 185 -13.74 19.84 8.25
N LEU A 186 -12.88 20.04 9.26
CA LEU A 186 -11.44 20.16 9.05
C LEU A 186 -10.81 18.85 8.54
N VAL A 187 -11.24 17.69 9.06
CA VAL A 187 -10.83 16.37 8.57
C VAL A 187 -11.19 16.20 7.10
N ALA A 188 -12.45 16.46 6.72
CA ALA A 188 -12.90 16.35 5.34
C ALA A 188 -12.08 17.26 4.40
N ARG A 189 -11.75 18.47 4.85
CA ARG A 189 -10.93 19.40 4.07
C ARG A 189 -9.48 18.93 3.90
N LEU A 190 -8.87 18.36 4.93
CA LEU A 190 -7.52 17.78 4.83
C LEU A 190 -7.50 16.56 3.93
N ILE A 191 -8.53 15.70 3.98
CA ILE A 191 -8.66 14.57 3.06
C ILE A 191 -8.76 15.07 1.62
N ALA A 192 -9.60 16.08 1.36
CA ALA A 192 -9.72 16.68 0.03
C ALA A 192 -8.38 17.27 -0.46
N TRP A 193 -7.61 17.91 0.43
CA TRP A 193 -6.26 18.40 0.10
C TRP A 193 -5.29 17.27 -0.26
N ILE A 194 -5.25 16.20 0.53
CA ILE A 194 -4.38 15.03 0.30
C ILE A 194 -4.71 14.36 -1.03
N GLN A 195 -6.00 14.34 -1.42
CA GLN A 195 -6.49 13.74 -2.66
C GLN A 195 -6.33 14.63 -3.90
N THR A 196 -5.66 15.78 -3.80
CA THR A 196 -5.40 16.62 -4.98
C THR A 196 -4.51 15.87 -5.99
N PRO A 197 -4.77 16.02 -7.31
CA PRO A 197 -4.15 15.16 -8.33
C PRO A 197 -2.68 15.46 -8.58
N ASP A 198 -2.24 16.70 -8.28
CA ASP A 198 -0.87 17.13 -8.49
C ASP A 198 -0.45 18.24 -7.51
N TRP A 199 0.86 18.50 -7.45
CA TRP A 199 1.42 19.51 -6.55
C TRP A 199 0.95 20.95 -6.83
N PRO A 200 0.79 21.41 -8.09
CA PRO A 200 0.15 22.69 -8.38
C PRO A 200 -1.26 22.82 -7.79
N ALA A 201 -2.13 21.82 -7.96
CA ALA A 201 -3.48 21.79 -7.39
C ALA A 201 -3.44 21.76 -5.86
N SER A 202 -2.54 20.97 -5.26
CA SER A 202 -2.29 20.93 -3.82
C SER A 202 -1.87 22.30 -3.26
N GLN A 203 -1.00 23.02 -3.98
CA GLN A 203 -0.57 24.36 -3.60
C GLN A 203 -1.73 25.36 -3.65
N ALA A 204 -2.51 25.37 -4.73
CA ALA A 204 -3.67 26.25 -4.88
C ALA A 204 -4.69 26.02 -3.75
N PHE A 205 -5.02 24.75 -3.49
CA PHE A 205 -5.93 24.37 -2.40
C PHE A 205 -5.41 24.83 -1.04
N LEU A 206 -4.12 24.65 -0.76
CA LEU A 206 -3.53 25.07 0.51
C LEU A 206 -3.51 26.60 0.65
N THR A 207 -3.34 27.35 -0.44
CA THR A 207 -3.42 28.81 -0.43
C THR A 207 -4.83 29.29 -0.11
N ASP A 208 -5.85 28.71 -0.74
CA ASP A 208 -7.26 29.10 -0.55
C ASP A 208 -7.77 28.77 0.88
N HIS A 209 -7.20 27.73 1.50
CA HIS A 209 -7.58 27.25 2.83
C HIS A 209 -6.50 27.46 3.89
N ALA A 210 -5.56 28.38 3.66
CA ALA A 210 -4.37 28.55 4.50
C ALA A 210 -4.69 28.78 5.98
N GLY A 211 -5.71 29.60 6.28
CA GLY A 211 -6.09 29.95 7.65
C GLY A 211 -6.61 28.76 8.47
N GLU A 212 -7.14 27.73 7.81
CA GLU A 212 -7.70 26.54 8.46
C GLU A 212 -6.69 25.39 8.48
N LEU A 213 -5.91 25.22 7.41
CA LEU A 213 -5.01 24.09 7.24
C LEU A 213 -3.63 24.33 7.85
N VAL A 214 -3.04 25.51 7.67
CA VAL A 214 -1.66 25.84 8.10
C VAL A 214 -1.64 26.32 9.57
N GLY A 215 -2.50 25.72 10.40
CA GLY A 215 -2.62 26.00 11.82
C GLY A 215 -2.20 24.82 12.69
N GLU A 216 -2.31 24.99 14.01
CA GLU A 216 -2.09 23.90 14.97
C GLU A 216 -3.16 22.84 14.85
N GLN A 217 -4.41 23.22 14.56
CA GLN A 217 -5.52 22.30 14.36
C GLN A 217 -5.30 21.43 13.13
N GLY A 218 -4.88 22.01 11.99
CA GLY A 218 -4.57 21.22 10.79
C GLY A 218 -3.45 20.20 11.03
N ALA A 219 -2.40 20.61 11.75
CA ALA A 219 -1.33 19.69 12.16
C ALA A 219 -1.81 18.58 13.11
N ALA A 220 -2.70 18.91 14.06
CA ALA A 220 -3.30 17.95 14.97
C ALA A 220 -4.17 16.92 14.25
N VAL A 221 -4.99 17.35 13.28
CA VAL A 221 -5.79 16.41 12.45
C VAL A 221 -4.89 15.49 11.64
N LEU A 222 -3.83 16.01 10.99
CA LEU A 222 -2.90 15.15 10.25
C LEU A 222 -2.18 14.13 11.15
N ALA A 223 -1.84 14.51 12.39
CA ALA A 223 -1.26 13.57 13.35
C ALA A 223 -2.23 12.41 13.67
N LEU A 224 -3.51 12.71 13.88
CA LEU A 224 -4.53 11.66 14.09
C LEU A 224 -4.77 10.84 12.82
N LEU A 225 -4.79 11.46 11.63
CA LEU A 225 -4.93 10.76 10.35
C LEU A 225 -3.77 9.78 10.13
N ARG A 226 -2.53 10.18 10.43
CA ARG A 226 -1.35 9.31 10.39
C ARG A 226 -1.49 8.13 11.34
N MET A 227 -1.94 8.35 12.57
CA MET A 227 -2.10 7.25 13.54
C MET A 227 -3.14 6.23 13.09
N ASN A 228 -4.20 6.66 12.41
CA ASN A 228 -5.23 5.78 11.85
C ASN A 228 -4.83 5.15 10.51
N ASN A 229 -3.77 5.63 9.86
CA ASN A 229 -3.33 5.20 8.53
C ASN A 229 -1.79 5.18 8.46
N PRO A 230 -1.12 4.34 9.28
CA PRO A 230 0.32 4.43 9.49
C PRO A 230 1.15 4.14 8.23
N ASP A 231 0.59 3.39 7.28
CA ASP A 231 1.27 3.00 6.04
C ASP A 231 0.98 3.96 4.87
N ASN A 232 0.13 4.98 5.09
CA ASN A 232 -0.23 5.92 4.03
C ASN A 232 0.88 6.98 3.86
N ARG A 233 1.73 6.76 2.86
CA ARG A 233 2.86 7.63 2.53
C ARG A 233 2.45 9.04 2.12
N ASP A 234 1.24 9.24 1.57
CA ASP A 234 0.78 10.56 1.17
C ASP A 234 0.51 11.43 2.39
N ILE A 235 -0.04 10.85 3.47
CA ILE A 235 -0.24 11.58 4.74
C ILE A 235 1.10 12.07 5.30
N GLU A 236 2.14 11.23 5.31
CA GLU A 236 3.48 11.62 5.76
C GLU A 236 4.08 12.76 4.94
N GLN A 237 3.94 12.70 3.60
CA GLN A 237 4.38 13.78 2.73
C GLN A 237 3.66 15.10 3.04
N HIS A 238 2.34 15.05 3.24
CA HIS A 238 1.53 16.22 3.56
C HIS A 238 1.82 16.78 4.96
N ILE A 239 2.13 15.94 5.95
CA ILE A 239 2.64 16.38 7.26
C ILE A 239 3.95 17.17 7.09
N GLY A 240 4.90 16.62 6.34
CA GLY A 240 6.18 17.27 6.05
C GLY A 240 6.01 18.61 5.33
N LEU A 241 5.10 18.67 4.34
CA LEU A 241 4.75 19.89 3.63
C LEU A 241 4.12 20.92 4.56
N LEU A 242 3.12 20.55 5.37
CA LEU A 242 2.46 21.48 6.29
C LEU A 242 3.44 22.07 7.33
N ALA A 243 4.33 21.24 7.86
CA ALA A 243 5.39 21.67 8.75
C ALA A 243 6.36 22.65 8.06
N ALA A 244 6.70 22.42 6.79
CA ALA A 244 7.50 23.35 6.01
C ALA A 244 6.76 24.67 5.74
N CYS A 245 5.46 24.63 5.41
CA CYS A 245 4.63 25.81 5.20
C CYS A 245 4.60 26.72 6.43
N ARG A 246 4.48 26.13 7.63
CA ARG A 246 4.52 26.89 8.90
C ARG A 246 5.86 27.58 9.17
N ARG A 247 6.97 27.05 8.65
CA ARG A 247 8.32 27.61 8.86
C ARG A 247 8.76 28.59 7.77
N LEU A 248 8.43 28.30 6.52
CA LEU A 248 8.97 28.98 5.33
C LEU A 248 7.92 29.75 4.53
N GLY A 249 6.64 29.57 4.83
CA GLY A 249 5.52 29.98 3.98
C GLY A 249 5.18 28.94 2.91
N ILE A 250 3.95 29.02 2.38
CA ILE A 250 3.38 28.02 1.46
C ILE A 250 4.21 27.90 0.17
N GLU A 251 4.51 29.02 -0.49
CA GLU A 251 5.19 29.01 -1.79
C GLU A 251 6.58 28.35 -1.71
N ALA A 252 7.39 28.74 -0.72
CA ALA A 252 8.72 28.21 -0.50
C ALA A 252 8.68 26.71 -0.15
N ALA A 253 7.74 26.31 0.71
CA ALA A 253 7.55 24.92 1.10
C ALA A 253 7.09 24.02 -0.05
N CYS A 254 6.17 24.48 -0.90
CA CYS A 254 5.73 23.77 -2.10
C CYS A 254 6.88 23.63 -3.11
N LYS A 255 7.67 24.69 -3.32
CA LYS A 255 8.86 24.63 -4.19
C LYS A 255 9.88 23.62 -3.67
N PHE A 256 10.16 23.63 -2.36
CA PHE A 256 11.06 22.69 -1.72
C PHE A 256 10.57 21.23 -1.87
N ASN A 257 9.28 20.96 -1.62
CA ASN A 257 8.73 19.61 -1.76
C ASN A 257 8.73 19.12 -3.22
N ARG A 258 8.42 19.99 -4.19
CA ARG A 258 8.56 19.65 -5.62
C ARG A 258 10.01 19.31 -6.00
N GLN A 259 10.99 20.00 -5.42
CA GLN A 259 12.40 19.68 -5.64
C GLN A 259 12.76 18.33 -5.02
N ARG A 260 12.34 18.08 -3.78
CA ARG A 260 12.56 16.80 -3.09
C ARG A 260 11.91 15.63 -3.82
N GLY A 261 10.66 15.77 -4.27
CA GLY A 261 9.97 14.74 -5.03
C GLY A 261 10.67 14.40 -6.35
N ARG A 262 11.21 15.41 -7.05
CA ARG A 262 12.05 15.19 -8.25
C ARG A 262 13.34 14.44 -7.92
N GLN A 263 14.01 14.79 -6.81
CA GLN A 263 15.22 14.09 -6.36
C GLN A 263 14.93 12.62 -6.04
N GLN A 264 13.85 12.33 -5.31
CA GLN A 264 13.46 10.96 -4.98
C GLN A 264 13.08 10.15 -6.22
N ALA A 265 12.35 10.74 -7.16
CA ALA A 265 12.02 10.07 -8.43
C ALA A 265 13.29 9.77 -9.25
N GLN A 266 14.27 10.66 -9.22
CA GLN A 266 15.57 10.48 -9.86
C GLN A 266 16.39 9.36 -9.19
N GLU A 267 16.45 9.33 -7.86
CA GLU A 267 17.11 8.25 -7.10
C GLU A 267 16.47 6.88 -7.39
N GLN A 268 15.14 6.79 -7.36
CA GLN A 268 14.42 5.55 -7.70
C GLN A 268 14.60 5.13 -9.16
N ALA A 269 14.74 6.09 -10.08
CA ALA A 269 15.07 5.78 -11.47
C ALA A 269 16.49 5.19 -11.56
N LEU A 270 17.47 5.77 -10.87
CA LEU A 270 18.84 5.25 -10.82
C LEU A 270 18.90 3.86 -10.19
N GLU A 271 18.21 3.64 -9.07
CA GLU A 271 18.16 2.33 -8.41
C GLU A 271 17.57 1.27 -9.36
N ARG A 272 16.46 1.57 -10.04
CA ARG A 272 15.87 0.67 -11.04
C ARG A 272 16.83 0.40 -12.19
N LEU A 273 17.54 1.43 -12.65
CA LEU A 273 18.54 1.29 -13.71
C LEU A 273 19.68 0.36 -13.29
N GLN A 274 20.23 0.52 -12.09
CA GLN A 274 21.31 -0.34 -11.55
C GLN A 274 20.95 -1.82 -11.54
N HIS A 275 19.67 -2.15 -11.35
CA HIS A 275 19.17 -3.53 -11.35
C HIS A 275 18.67 -4.01 -12.72
N SER A 276 18.70 -3.15 -13.74
CA SER A 276 18.24 -3.48 -15.10
C SER A 276 19.39 -3.89 -16.02
N PRO A 277 19.17 -4.80 -16.98
CA PRO A 277 20.17 -5.12 -18.00
C PRO A 277 20.61 -3.90 -18.82
N LEU A 278 19.68 -2.95 -19.06
CA LEU A 278 19.99 -1.70 -19.72
C LEU A 278 20.97 -0.86 -18.91
N GLY A 279 20.76 -0.72 -17.61
CA GLY A 279 21.67 0.04 -16.76
C GLY A 279 23.03 -0.61 -16.63
N GLN A 280 23.13 -1.95 -16.63
CA GLN A 280 24.41 -2.66 -16.72
C GLN A 280 25.14 -2.33 -18.01
N ALA A 281 24.46 -2.44 -19.16
CA ALA A 281 25.02 -2.09 -20.46
C ALA A 281 25.47 -0.62 -20.53
N VAL A 282 24.67 0.31 -20.01
CA VAL A 282 25.03 1.74 -19.95
C VAL A 282 26.22 1.98 -19.01
N SER A 283 26.29 1.28 -17.88
CA SER A 283 27.43 1.37 -16.96
C SER A 283 28.72 0.88 -17.62
N GLU A 284 28.69 -0.31 -18.22
CA GLU A 284 29.81 -0.86 -18.99
C GLU A 284 30.25 0.10 -20.10
N PHE A 285 29.29 0.69 -20.82
CA PHE A 285 29.55 1.63 -21.90
C PHE A 285 30.18 2.95 -21.43
N VAL A 286 29.77 3.48 -20.27
CA VAL A 286 30.32 4.72 -19.71
C VAL A 286 31.71 4.51 -19.09
N GLU A 287 31.99 3.30 -18.61
CA GLU A 287 33.29 2.93 -18.03
C GLU A 287 34.32 2.48 -19.06
N ALA A 288 33.89 1.99 -20.22
CA ALA A 288 34.74 1.56 -21.31
C ALA A 288 35.61 2.69 -21.89
N GLU A 289 36.83 2.33 -22.32
CA GLU A 289 37.68 3.23 -23.13
C GLU A 289 37.08 3.43 -24.53
N ASP A 290 37.50 4.46 -25.26
CA ASP A 290 36.88 4.86 -26.53
C ASP A 290 36.76 3.70 -27.56
N ASP A 291 37.78 2.85 -27.69
CA ASP A 291 37.79 1.71 -28.61
C ASP A 291 36.84 0.59 -28.14
N GLU A 292 36.78 0.33 -26.84
CA GLU A 292 35.88 -0.66 -26.22
C GLU A 292 34.42 -0.19 -26.28
N ALA A 293 34.17 1.09 -26.03
CA ALA A 293 32.87 1.74 -26.14
C ALA A 293 32.31 1.62 -27.57
N ALA A 294 33.16 1.80 -28.59
CA ALA A 294 32.79 1.59 -29.99
C ALA A 294 32.41 0.12 -30.27
N ALA A 295 33.13 -0.85 -29.70
CA ALA A 295 32.80 -2.27 -29.84
C ALA A 295 31.49 -2.64 -29.12
N LEU A 296 31.23 -2.06 -27.93
CA LEU A 296 29.98 -2.23 -27.20
C LEU A 296 28.78 -1.70 -27.97
N LEU A 297 28.90 -0.53 -28.62
CA LEU A 297 27.83 0.03 -29.48
C LEU A 297 27.50 -0.87 -30.67
N GLN A 298 28.49 -1.57 -31.23
CA GLN A 298 28.27 -2.47 -32.36
C GLN A 298 27.70 -3.83 -31.94
N SER A 299 28.05 -4.31 -30.74
CA SER A 299 27.65 -5.63 -30.24
C SER A 299 26.35 -5.62 -29.45
N GLN A 300 25.99 -4.50 -28.83
CA GLN A 300 24.81 -4.39 -27.96
C GLN A 300 23.74 -3.46 -28.56
N ASN A 301 22.69 -4.06 -29.15
CA ASN A 301 21.53 -3.32 -29.66
C ASN A 301 20.76 -2.52 -28.58
N LEU A 302 21.03 -2.74 -27.29
CA LEU A 302 20.36 -2.02 -26.20
C LEU A 302 20.81 -0.55 -26.11
N LEU A 303 22.06 -0.24 -26.46
CA LEU A 303 22.63 1.11 -26.32
C LEU A 303 22.15 2.12 -27.37
N ILE A 304 21.59 1.63 -28.48
CA ILE A 304 21.02 2.48 -29.55
C ILE A 304 19.53 2.80 -29.34
N THR A 305 18.92 2.28 -28.26
CA THR A 305 17.50 2.49 -27.96
C THR A 305 17.21 3.92 -27.47
N THR A 306 15.94 4.32 -27.48
CA THR A 306 15.50 5.58 -26.87
C THR A 306 15.73 5.56 -25.36
N ASP A 307 15.42 4.45 -24.70
CA ASP A 307 15.58 4.27 -23.26
C ASP A 307 17.04 4.41 -22.81
N ALA A 308 18.00 3.91 -23.60
CA ALA A 308 19.43 4.12 -23.34
C ALA A 308 19.81 5.61 -23.40
N ARG A 309 19.25 6.36 -24.36
CA ARG A 309 19.51 7.81 -24.48
C ARG A 309 18.90 8.59 -23.33
N GLU A 310 17.69 8.24 -22.91
CA GLU A 310 17.04 8.84 -21.74
C GLU A 310 17.83 8.53 -20.45
N THR A 311 18.34 7.31 -20.33
CA THR A 311 19.21 6.88 -19.23
C THR A 311 20.52 7.67 -19.18
N LEU A 312 21.21 7.82 -20.32
CA LEU A 312 22.43 8.62 -20.40
C LEU A 312 22.17 10.10 -20.08
N GLN A 313 21.03 10.65 -20.51
CA GLN A 313 20.65 12.02 -20.16
C GLN A 313 20.37 12.16 -18.67
N LEU A 314 19.68 11.19 -18.06
CA LEU A 314 19.46 11.16 -16.62
C LEU A 314 20.79 11.14 -15.85
N LEU A 315 21.73 10.27 -16.22
CA LEU A 315 23.06 10.19 -15.60
C LEU A 315 23.86 11.49 -15.77
N LEU A 316 23.76 12.14 -16.93
CA LEU A 316 24.39 13.43 -17.18
C LEU A 316 23.83 14.51 -16.25
N ASP A 317 22.51 14.54 -16.04
CA ASP A 317 21.88 15.51 -15.16
C ASP A 317 22.23 15.26 -13.68
N VAL A 318 22.40 14.00 -13.26
CA VAL A 318 22.89 13.64 -11.91
C VAL A 318 24.32 14.12 -11.70
N THR A 319 25.22 13.81 -12.63
CA THR A 319 26.66 14.14 -12.50
C THR A 319 26.91 15.64 -12.49
N ARG A 320 26.15 16.41 -13.28
CA ARG A 320 26.12 17.88 -13.20
C ARG A 320 25.73 18.40 -11.84
N GLN A 321 24.67 17.84 -11.25
CA GLN A 321 24.22 18.25 -9.92
C GLN A 321 25.26 17.92 -8.84
N ALA A 322 25.99 16.81 -9.00
CA ALA A 322 27.08 16.42 -8.10
C ALA A 322 28.36 17.26 -8.27
N GLY A 323 28.51 17.98 -9.39
CA GLY A 323 29.71 18.76 -9.71
C GLY A 323 30.90 17.92 -10.19
N ASP A 324 30.66 16.69 -10.66
CA ASP A 324 31.72 15.83 -11.21
C ASP A 324 31.92 16.11 -12.71
N ALA A 325 32.78 17.09 -12.99
CA ALA A 325 33.07 17.54 -14.35
C ALA A 325 33.68 16.43 -15.25
N GLN A 326 34.43 15.48 -14.66
CA GLN A 326 35.06 14.40 -15.42
C GLN A 326 34.04 13.35 -15.82
N ALA A 327 33.17 12.93 -14.89
CA ALA A 327 32.07 12.02 -15.21
C ALA A 327 31.10 12.65 -16.22
N GLU A 328 30.79 13.95 -16.05
CA GLU A 328 29.95 14.70 -17.00
C GLU A 328 30.50 14.63 -18.43
N ALA A 329 31.79 14.94 -18.61
CA ALA A 329 32.43 14.94 -19.93
C ALA A 329 32.39 13.55 -20.59
N ARG A 330 32.64 12.48 -19.82
CA ARG A 330 32.58 11.10 -20.31
C ARG A 330 31.17 10.71 -20.75
N ILE A 331 30.16 10.94 -19.92
CA ILE A 331 28.76 10.62 -20.24
C ILE A 331 28.27 11.43 -21.44
N ALA A 332 28.66 12.70 -21.54
CA ALA A 332 28.31 13.55 -22.68
C ALA A 332 28.91 13.03 -23.99
N ALA A 333 30.17 12.59 -23.98
CA ALA A 333 30.86 11.98 -25.12
C ALA A 333 30.19 10.65 -25.52
N ALA A 334 29.95 9.78 -24.55
CA ALA A 334 29.24 8.51 -24.72
C ALA A 334 27.85 8.71 -25.36
N GLY A 335 27.08 9.69 -24.86
CA GLY A 335 25.79 10.04 -25.44
C GLY A 335 25.86 10.60 -26.86
N ALA A 336 26.92 11.32 -27.21
CA ALA A 336 27.15 11.79 -28.58
C ALA A 336 27.48 10.61 -29.53
N GLY A 337 28.32 9.67 -29.08
CA GLY A 337 28.63 8.44 -29.80
C GLY A 337 27.39 7.60 -30.09
N ALA A 338 26.56 7.35 -29.08
CA ALA A 338 25.32 6.59 -29.22
C ALA A 338 24.33 7.25 -30.21
N ARG A 339 24.20 8.58 -30.18
CA ARG A 339 23.35 9.33 -31.13
C ARG A 339 23.86 9.24 -32.57
N SER A 340 25.18 9.27 -32.76
CA SER A 340 25.80 9.12 -34.09
C SER A 340 25.53 7.73 -34.65
N ALA A 341 25.67 6.69 -33.82
CA ALA A 341 25.45 5.29 -34.19
C ALA A 341 23.98 4.98 -34.52
N ALA A 342 23.03 5.58 -33.81
CA ALA A 342 21.60 5.41 -34.06
C ALA A 342 21.13 6.01 -35.41
N GLY A 343 21.96 6.83 -36.06
CA GLY A 343 21.60 7.57 -37.26
C GLY A 343 20.61 8.71 -36.98
N PRO A 344 20.32 9.57 -37.97
CA PRO A 344 19.31 10.61 -37.82
C PRO A 344 17.97 9.95 -37.46
N PRO A 345 17.18 10.54 -36.53
CA PRO A 345 15.85 10.02 -36.25
C PRO A 345 15.11 9.95 -37.57
N CYS A 346 14.71 8.75 -37.99
CA CYS A 346 13.86 8.59 -39.16
C CYS A 346 12.73 9.58 -38.98
N ALA A 347 12.69 10.61 -39.83
CA ALA A 347 11.67 11.64 -39.75
C ALA A 347 10.36 10.87 -39.75
N ARG A 348 9.69 10.82 -38.58
CA ARG A 348 8.39 10.17 -38.46
C ARG A 348 7.60 10.85 -39.54
N SER A 349 7.31 10.13 -40.61
CA SER A 349 6.56 10.68 -41.72
C SER A 349 5.24 11.05 -41.09
N SER A 350 5.08 12.34 -40.79
CA SER A 350 3.79 12.96 -40.54
C SER A 350 3.04 12.98 -41.87
N ALA A 351 2.90 11.80 -42.49
CA ALA A 351 1.83 11.50 -43.38
C ALA A 351 0.58 11.67 -42.53
N VAL A 352 0.11 12.91 -42.50
CA VAL A 352 -1.27 13.28 -42.24
C VAL A 352 -2.09 12.24 -42.97
N PHE A 353 -2.65 11.29 -42.23
CA PHE A 353 -3.69 10.42 -42.77
C PHE A 353 -4.87 11.36 -43.08
N PRO A 354 -5.17 11.64 -44.35
CA PRO A 354 -6.35 12.40 -44.69
C PRO A 354 -7.50 11.39 -44.66
N GLY A 355 -8.10 11.23 -43.50
CA GLY A 355 -9.12 10.21 -43.29
C GLY A 355 -9.79 10.38 -41.94
N GLY A 356 -10.49 11.50 -41.76
CA GLY A 356 -11.51 11.62 -40.74
C GLY A 356 -12.63 10.62 -41.05
N ALA A 357 -12.81 9.65 -40.17
CA ALA A 357 -14.07 8.96 -40.00
C ALA A 357 -14.35 8.93 -38.50
N ASP A 358 -15.50 9.49 -38.14
CA ASP A 358 -16.02 9.57 -36.78
C ASP A 358 -16.06 8.17 -36.13
N CYS A 359 -15.28 7.98 -35.07
CA CYS A 359 -15.48 6.91 -34.11
C CYS A 359 -16.13 7.50 -32.86
N THR A 360 -17.47 7.54 -32.86
CA THR A 360 -18.26 7.57 -31.63
C THR A 360 -18.08 6.23 -30.92
N TRP A 361 -17.54 6.26 -29.70
CA TRP A 361 -17.52 5.11 -28.79
C TRP A 361 -18.86 5.01 -28.04
N PRO A 362 -19.42 3.79 -27.85
CA PRO A 362 -20.53 3.57 -26.92
C PRO A 362 -20.09 3.70 -25.46
#